data_AF-A0AAN7PSM8-F1
#
_entry.id   AF-A0AAN7PSM8-F1
#
_cell.length_a   1.000
_cell.length_b   1.000
_cell.length_c   1.000
_cell.angle_alpha   90.00
_cell.angle_beta   90.00
_cell.angle_gamma   90.00
#
_symmetry.space_group_name_H-M   'P 1'
#
loop_
_entity.id
_entity.type
_entity.pdbx_description
1 polymer ?
#
loop_
_entity_poly.entity_id
_entity_poly.type
_entity_poly.pdbx_seq_one_letter_code
_entity_poly.pdbx_strand_id
1 'polypeptide(L)'
;MLNEKNRLVGLYKMSVFSIVIITANMKVLILFLVCFLQFSVQDSVREAMVKANTRACIAEGNLNSSLIKQSFKTGTATDPSVKCFYKCFLTKENSMSATGQLTLMPIKEKLLKAAEMVDGCNALTAADSCELAYSVTTCLRNVFQTIA
;
A
#
# COMPACT_ATOMS: atom_id res chain seq x y z
N MET A 1 -26.15 27.68 -37.90
CA MET A 1 -25.57 28.78 -37.11
C MET A 1 -25.86 28.56 -35.62
N LEU A 2 -25.02 27.72 -35.00
CA LEU A 2 -24.81 27.46 -33.57
C LEU A 2 -23.32 27.04 -33.58
N ASN A 3 -22.38 27.49 -32.78
CA ASN A 3 -22.43 28.20 -31.51
C ASN A 3 -20.98 28.66 -31.24
N GLU A 4 -20.68 29.93 -31.53
CA GLU A 4 -19.37 30.55 -31.25
C GLU A 4 -19.16 30.82 -29.75
N LYS A 5 -20.25 30.88 -28.96
CA LYS A 5 -20.24 31.11 -27.52
C LYS A 5 -19.69 29.92 -26.73
N ASN A 6 -19.88 28.68 -27.20
CA ASN A 6 -19.37 27.48 -26.50
C ASN A 6 -17.84 27.32 -26.58
N ARG A 7 -17.18 27.91 -27.60
CA ARG A 7 -15.71 27.85 -27.72
C ARG A 7 -14.99 28.74 -26.70
N LEU A 8 -15.57 29.89 -26.38
CA LEU A 8 -14.99 30.85 -25.43
C LEU A 8 -15.12 30.38 -23.96
N VAL A 9 -16.18 29.66 -23.61
CA VAL A 9 -16.38 29.10 -22.25
C VAL A 9 -15.35 27.99 -21.95
N GLY A 10 -14.95 27.21 -22.96
CA GLY A 10 -13.93 26.16 -22.82
C GLY A 10 -12.52 26.72 -22.58
N LEU A 11 -12.15 27.79 -23.29
CA LEU A 11 -10.85 28.45 -23.12
C LEU A 11 -10.76 29.21 -21.80
N TYR A 12 -11.86 29.83 -21.34
CA TYR A 12 -11.89 30.51 -20.04
C TYR A 12 -11.75 29.52 -18.87
N LYS A 13 -12.41 28.36 -18.94
CA LYS A 13 -12.25 27.31 -17.90
C LYS A 13 -10.83 26.75 -17.82
N MET A 14 -10.12 26.62 -18.95
CA MET A 14 -8.73 26.15 -18.96
C MET A 14 -7.74 27.19 -18.42
N SER A 15 -7.92 28.49 -18.74
CA SER A 15 -7.05 29.53 -18.18
C SER A 15 -7.28 29.75 -16.68
N VAL A 16 -8.53 29.65 -16.20
CA VAL A 16 -8.81 29.83 -14.76
C VAL A 16 -8.27 28.65 -13.93
N PHE A 17 -8.28 27.42 -14.46
CA PHE A 17 -7.67 26.28 -13.78
C PHE A 17 -6.15 26.44 -13.62
N SER A 18 -5.47 26.96 -14.65
CA SER A 18 -4.03 27.25 -14.57
C SER A 18 -3.71 28.44 -13.64
N ILE A 19 -4.60 29.44 -13.54
CA ILE A 19 -4.41 30.61 -12.67
C ILE A 19 -4.73 30.30 -11.20
N VAL A 20 -5.68 29.42 -10.90
CA VAL A 20 -6.00 28.99 -9.52
C VAL A 20 -4.84 28.23 -8.86
N ILE A 21 -3.99 27.54 -9.64
CA ILE A 21 -2.77 26.89 -9.13
C ILE A 21 -1.69 27.92 -8.76
N ILE A 22 -1.64 29.07 -9.44
CA ILE A 22 -0.56 30.07 -9.29
C ILE A 22 -0.78 30.98 -8.05
N THR A 23 -1.99 31.05 -7.48
CA THR A 23 -2.28 31.87 -6.27
C THR A 23 -2.36 31.06 -4.98
N ALA A 24 -1.95 29.78 -4.99
CA ALA A 24 -1.83 29.00 -3.77
C ALA A 24 -0.80 29.67 -2.83
N ASN A 25 -1.29 30.22 -1.72
CA ASN A 25 -0.46 30.78 -0.65
C ASN A 25 0.73 29.85 -0.36
N MET A 26 1.93 30.38 -0.16
CA MET A 26 3.15 29.58 0.14
C MET A 26 2.93 28.53 1.24
N LYS A 27 2.03 28.82 2.19
CA LYS A 27 1.58 27.88 3.24
C LYS A 27 0.79 26.69 2.69
N VAL A 28 -0.06 26.87 1.69
CA VAL A 28 -0.84 25.82 1.02
C VAL A 28 0.07 24.92 0.18
N LEU A 29 1.08 25.50 -0.48
CA LEU A 29 2.08 24.73 -1.23
C LEU A 29 2.95 23.87 -0.29
N ILE A 30 3.35 24.42 0.86
CA ILE A 30 4.05 23.68 1.93
C ILE A 30 3.16 22.58 2.51
N LEU A 31 1.86 22.83 2.72
CA LEU A 31 0.91 21.84 3.23
C LEU A 31 0.72 20.67 2.26
N PHE A 32 0.66 20.96 0.96
CA PHE A 32 0.62 19.93 -0.09
C PHE A 32 1.91 19.11 -0.13
N LEU A 33 3.09 19.76 -0.08
CA LEU A 33 4.40 19.09 -0.02
C LEU A 33 4.56 18.20 1.22
N VAL A 34 4.10 18.65 2.38
CA VAL A 34 4.14 17.84 3.62
C VAL A 34 3.22 16.61 3.51
N CYS A 35 2.01 16.74 2.94
CA CYS A 35 1.12 15.60 2.69
C CYS A 35 1.74 14.55 1.75
N PHE A 36 2.44 14.97 0.69
CA PHE A 36 3.10 14.04 -0.24
C PHE A 36 4.27 13.29 0.40
N LEU A 37 5.01 13.92 1.33
CA LEU A 37 6.13 13.28 2.04
C LEU A 37 5.69 12.27 3.11
N GLN A 38 4.46 12.35 3.60
CA GLN A 38 3.96 11.44 4.64
C GLN A 38 3.64 10.04 4.08
N PHE A 39 3.35 9.92 2.79
CA PHE A 39 2.91 8.65 2.20
C PHE A 39 4.05 7.67 1.91
N SER A 40 5.21 8.15 1.45
CA SER A 40 6.35 7.29 1.07
C SER A 40 7.13 6.73 2.26
N VAL A 41 7.01 7.33 3.45
CA VAL A 41 7.74 6.89 4.65
C VAL A 41 7.14 5.63 5.25
N GLN A 42 5.83 5.45 5.19
CA GLN A 42 5.12 4.37 5.90
C GLN A 42 5.50 2.98 5.38
N ASP A 43 5.68 2.83 4.07
CA ASP A 43 6.01 1.54 3.45
C ASP A 43 7.44 1.08 3.80
N SER A 44 8.39 2.02 3.85
CA SER A 44 9.79 1.73 4.18
C SER A 44 9.98 1.23 5.62
N VAL A 45 9.19 1.78 6.56
CA VAL A 45 9.23 1.40 7.98
C VAL A 45 8.63 0.01 8.19
N ARG A 46 7.53 -0.31 7.50
CA ARG A 46 6.89 -1.62 7.65
C ARG A 46 7.73 -2.74 7.07
N GLU A 47 8.30 -2.55 5.88
CA GLU A 47 9.22 -3.53 5.32
C GLU A 47 10.41 -3.81 6.25
N ALA A 48 10.94 -2.77 6.88
CA ALA A 48 12.02 -2.90 7.85
C ALA A 48 11.56 -3.71 9.08
N MET A 49 10.35 -3.47 9.59
CA MET A 49 9.77 -4.22 10.71
C MET A 49 9.58 -5.70 10.36
N VAL A 50 8.98 -6.01 9.21
CA VAL A 50 8.77 -7.39 8.74
C VAL A 50 10.11 -8.12 8.60
N LYS A 51 11.12 -7.46 8.02
CA LYS A 51 12.49 -8.00 7.89
C LYS A 51 13.13 -8.22 9.27
N ALA A 52 12.95 -7.30 10.21
CA ALA A 52 13.48 -7.42 11.56
C ALA A 52 12.83 -8.59 12.33
N ASN A 53 11.50 -8.69 12.31
CA ASN A 53 10.76 -9.77 12.95
C ASN A 53 11.10 -11.14 12.34
N THR A 54 11.24 -11.21 11.01
CA THR A 54 11.70 -12.42 10.32
C THR A 54 13.08 -12.86 10.80
N ARG A 55 14.05 -11.93 10.85
CA ARG A 55 15.42 -12.23 11.32
C ARG A 55 15.43 -12.66 12.78
N ALA A 56 14.67 -11.99 13.63
CA ALA A 56 14.57 -12.33 15.05
C ALA A 56 14.01 -13.75 15.24
N CYS A 57 12.94 -14.11 14.54
CA CYS A 57 12.35 -15.45 14.64
C CYS A 57 13.27 -16.55 14.09
N ILE A 58 13.98 -16.28 13.00
CA ILE A 58 14.99 -17.21 12.47
C ILE A 58 16.11 -17.43 13.50
N ALA A 59 16.59 -16.36 14.14
CA ALA A 59 17.64 -16.44 15.14
C ALA A 59 17.19 -17.17 16.41
N GLU A 60 16.00 -16.85 16.95
CA GLU A 60 15.43 -17.47 18.17
C GLU A 60 15.24 -18.98 18.02
N GLY A 61 14.80 -19.43 16.85
CA GLY A 61 14.56 -20.86 16.58
C GLY A 61 15.74 -21.60 15.94
N ASN A 62 16.87 -20.92 15.71
CA ASN A 62 17.99 -21.44 14.91
C ASN A 62 17.53 -22.06 13.58
N LEU A 63 16.64 -21.36 12.87
CA LEU A 63 15.90 -21.90 11.74
C LEU A 63 16.70 -21.80 10.43
N ASN A 64 16.51 -22.78 9.55
CA ASN A 64 17.04 -22.69 8.20
C ASN A 64 16.20 -21.73 7.35
N SER A 65 16.77 -20.57 7.04
CA SER A 65 16.12 -19.53 6.22
C SER A 65 15.67 -20.02 4.83
N SER A 66 16.29 -21.07 4.28
CA SER A 66 15.89 -21.68 3.01
C SER A 66 14.52 -22.34 3.10
N LEU A 67 14.24 -23.05 4.21
CA LEU A 67 12.95 -23.70 4.43
C LEU A 67 11.82 -22.69 4.59
N ILE A 68 12.10 -21.57 5.26
CA ILE A 68 11.16 -20.45 5.39
C ILE A 68 10.86 -19.83 4.02
N LYS A 69 11.89 -19.56 3.20
CA LYS A 69 11.69 -19.05 1.84
C LYS A 69 10.89 -20.02 0.97
N GLN A 70 11.17 -21.32 1.09
CA GLN A 70 10.43 -22.35 0.38
C GLN A 70 8.96 -22.36 0.81
N SER A 71 8.67 -22.28 2.11
CA SER A 71 7.29 -22.26 2.60
C SER A 71 6.50 -21.06 2.12
N PHE A 72 7.14 -19.88 2.02
CA PHE A 72 6.51 -18.71 1.40
C PHE A 72 6.21 -18.91 -0.09
N LYS A 73 7.09 -19.61 -0.82
CA LYS A 73 6.91 -19.88 -2.24
C LYS A 73 5.83 -20.93 -2.51
N THR A 74 5.78 -22.00 -1.72
CA THR A 74 4.87 -23.13 -1.93
C THR A 74 3.54 -22.98 -1.17
N GLY A 75 3.47 -22.09 -0.18
CA GLY A 75 2.33 -21.94 0.71
C GLY A 75 2.19 -23.09 1.72
N THR A 76 3.20 -23.97 1.83
CA THR A 76 3.13 -25.17 2.67
C THR A 76 4.21 -25.15 3.74
N ALA A 77 3.81 -25.40 5.00
CA ALA A 77 4.71 -25.57 6.13
C ALA A 77 4.60 -26.99 6.69
N THR A 78 5.27 -27.96 6.05
CA THR A 78 5.26 -29.36 6.51
C THR A 78 6.21 -29.58 7.69
N ASP A 79 7.34 -28.88 7.68
CA ASP A 79 8.35 -28.93 8.74
C ASP A 79 7.85 -28.21 10.02
N PRO A 80 7.92 -28.86 11.21
CA PRO A 80 7.51 -28.25 12.47
C PRO A 80 8.24 -26.94 12.80
N SER A 81 9.52 -26.81 12.42
CA SER A 81 10.32 -25.62 12.65
C SER A 81 9.79 -24.41 11.87
N VAL A 82 9.28 -24.65 10.66
CA VAL A 82 8.61 -23.64 9.82
C VAL A 82 7.26 -23.23 10.45
N LYS A 83 6.53 -24.16 11.06
CA LYS A 83 5.29 -23.82 11.79
C LYS A 83 5.60 -22.94 13.02
N CYS A 84 6.67 -23.26 13.75
CA CYS A 84 7.14 -22.45 14.88
C CYS A 84 7.61 -21.05 14.46
N PHE A 85 8.19 -20.91 13.26
CA PHE A 85 8.46 -19.60 12.68
C PHE A 85 7.20 -18.74 12.57
N TYR A 86 6.12 -19.27 12.00
CA TYR A 86 4.86 -18.52 11.88
C TYR A 86 4.26 -18.15 13.23
N LYS A 87 4.34 -19.04 14.23
CA LYS A 87 3.96 -18.70 15.61
C LYS A 87 4.77 -17.50 16.14
N CYS A 88 6.09 -17.55 16.01
CA CYS A 88 6.98 -16.47 16.46
C CYS A 88 6.64 -15.15 15.75
N PHE A 89 6.49 -15.19 14.43
CA PHE A 89 6.18 -14.02 13.63
C PHE A 89 4.84 -13.39 14.04
N LEU A 90 3.78 -14.17 14.14
CA LEU A 90 2.45 -13.69 14.55
C LEU A 90 2.45 -13.14 15.98
N THR A 91 3.29 -13.70 16.87
CA THR A 91 3.44 -13.18 18.23
C THR A 91 4.12 -11.80 18.22
N LYS A 92 5.18 -11.61 17.42
CA LYS A 92 5.86 -10.30 17.31
C LYS A 92 5.00 -9.23 16.64
N GLU A 93 4.13 -9.63 15.72
CA GLU A 93 3.12 -8.77 15.10
C GLU A 93 1.88 -8.53 16.00
N ASN A 94 1.90 -9.01 17.26
CA ASN A 94 0.78 -8.93 18.21
C ASN A 94 -0.55 -9.53 17.68
N SER A 95 -0.47 -10.38 16.67
CA SER A 95 -1.61 -11.07 16.05
C SER A 95 -1.90 -12.42 16.71
N MET A 96 -0.97 -12.90 17.55
CA MET A 96 -1.13 -14.10 18.37
C MET A 96 -0.59 -13.86 19.77
N SER A 97 -1.29 -14.32 20.80
CA SER A 97 -0.80 -14.32 22.18
C SER A 97 0.25 -15.42 22.40
N ALA A 98 1.03 -15.32 23.49
CA ALA A 98 1.98 -16.36 23.87
C ALA A 98 1.30 -17.75 24.09
N THR A 99 0.02 -17.75 24.47
CA THR A 99 -0.80 -18.95 24.67
C THR A 99 -1.43 -19.49 23.38
N GLY A 100 -1.20 -18.83 22.23
CA GLY A 100 -1.68 -19.27 20.92
C GLY A 100 -3.06 -18.72 20.54
N GLN A 101 -3.62 -17.76 21.29
CA GLN A 101 -4.88 -17.13 20.92
C GLN A 101 -4.64 -16.12 19.80
N LEU A 102 -5.33 -16.30 18.68
CA LEU A 102 -5.19 -15.46 17.50
C LEU A 102 -6.16 -14.27 17.57
N THR A 103 -5.69 -13.08 17.28
CA THR A 103 -6.52 -11.89 17.12
C THR A 103 -6.51 -11.49 15.65
N LEU A 104 -7.57 -11.83 14.93
CA LEU A 104 -7.72 -11.53 13.51
C LEU A 104 -8.31 -10.14 13.22
N MET A 105 -8.78 -9.42 14.25
CA MET A 105 -9.43 -8.12 14.09
C MET A 105 -8.55 -7.10 13.33
N PRO A 106 -7.25 -6.92 13.64
CA PRO A 106 -6.39 -6.02 12.87
C PRO A 106 -6.22 -6.44 11.41
N ILE A 107 -6.17 -7.75 11.14
CA ILE A 107 -6.06 -8.28 9.77
C ILE A 107 -7.34 -8.00 9.00
N LYS A 108 -8.52 -8.21 9.63
CA LYS A 108 -9.81 -7.91 9.02
C LYS A 108 -9.96 -6.43 8.66
N GLU A 109 -9.57 -5.53 9.57
CA GLU A 109 -9.60 -4.09 9.32
C GLU A 109 -8.68 -3.68 8.16
N LYS A 110 -7.46 -4.24 8.11
CA LYS A 110 -6.54 -4.03 6.99
C LYS A 110 -7.15 -4.49 5.66
N LEU A 111 -7.81 -5.65 5.62
CA LEU A 111 -8.45 -6.17 4.41
C LEU A 111 -9.63 -5.30 3.95
N LEU A 112 -10.45 -4.79 4.88
CA LEU A 112 -11.54 -3.87 4.53
C LEU A 112 -10.99 -2.57 3.92
N LYS A 113 -9.97 -1.98 4.54
CA LYS A 113 -9.30 -0.79 4.00
C LYS A 113 -8.67 -1.06 2.62
N ALA A 114 -8.10 -2.25 2.41
CA ALA A 114 -7.56 -2.65 1.12
C ALA A 114 -8.65 -2.69 0.04
N ALA A 115 -9.81 -3.26 0.37
CA ALA A 115 -10.93 -3.32 -0.56
C ALA A 115 -11.37 -1.92 -1.00
N GLU A 116 -11.49 -0.97 -0.07
CA GLU A 116 -11.79 0.44 -0.38
C GLU A 116 -10.72 1.08 -1.30
N MET A 117 -9.44 0.75 -1.09
CA MET A 117 -8.37 1.25 -1.96
C MET A 117 -8.39 0.62 -3.35
N VAL A 118 -8.76 -0.67 -3.47
CA VAL A 118 -8.94 -1.34 -4.77
C VAL A 118 -10.06 -0.67 -5.57
N ASP A 119 -11.18 -0.32 -4.92
CA ASP A 119 -12.27 0.40 -5.58
C ASP A 119 -11.79 1.74 -6.16
N GLY A 120 -10.87 2.43 -5.46
CA GLY A 120 -10.20 3.62 -5.96
C GLY A 120 -9.35 3.38 -7.22
N CYS A 121 -8.70 2.22 -7.34
CA CYS A 121 -7.94 1.87 -8.54
C CYS A 121 -8.82 1.68 -9.79
N ASN A 122 -10.09 1.29 -9.60
CA ASN A 122 -11.04 1.09 -10.71
C ASN A 122 -11.52 2.42 -11.31
N ALA A 123 -11.39 3.53 -10.58
CA ALA A 123 -11.77 4.86 -11.06
C ALA A 123 -10.68 5.54 -11.92
N LEU A 124 -9.53 4.89 -12.13
CA LEU A 124 -8.42 5.45 -12.90
C LEU A 124 -8.76 5.57 -14.39
N THR A 125 -8.32 6.66 -14.99
CA THR A 125 -8.40 6.92 -16.44
C THR A 125 -7.04 7.37 -16.94
N ALA A 126 -6.66 7.00 -18.16
CA ALA A 126 -5.39 7.41 -18.76
C ALA A 126 -5.56 7.74 -20.25
N ALA A 127 -4.50 8.27 -20.87
CA ALA A 127 -4.50 8.70 -22.27
C ALA A 127 -4.70 7.54 -23.25
N ASP A 128 -4.20 6.36 -22.91
CA ASP A 128 -4.36 5.13 -23.70
C ASP A 128 -4.45 3.89 -22.79
N SER A 129 -4.69 2.73 -23.42
CA SER A 129 -4.87 1.46 -22.72
C SER A 129 -3.59 0.93 -22.06
N CYS A 130 -2.41 1.23 -22.59
CA CYS A 130 -1.14 0.84 -22.01
C CYS A 130 -0.86 1.64 -20.72
N GLU A 131 -1.05 2.97 -20.79
CA GLU A 131 -0.91 3.86 -19.62
C GLU A 131 -1.95 3.54 -18.54
N LEU A 132 -3.18 3.18 -18.93
CA LEU A 132 -4.20 2.75 -17.98
C LEU A 132 -3.79 1.46 -17.28
N ALA A 133 -3.31 0.45 -18.02
CA ALA A 133 -2.86 -0.82 -17.46
C ALA A 133 -1.69 -0.62 -16.48
N TYR A 134 -0.72 0.24 -16.83
CA TYR A 134 0.39 0.58 -15.95
C TYR A 134 -0.07 1.29 -14.67
N SER A 135 -0.99 2.26 -14.80
CA SER A 135 -1.54 3.03 -13.69
C SER A 135 -2.32 2.16 -12.71
N VAL A 136 -3.22 1.29 -13.22
CA VAL A 136 -3.98 0.34 -12.41
C VAL A 136 -3.05 -0.66 -11.72
N THR A 137 -2.06 -1.20 -12.42
CA THR A 137 -1.10 -2.15 -11.84
C THR A 137 -0.29 -1.50 -10.72
N THR A 138 0.12 -0.25 -10.90
CA THR A 138 0.85 0.50 -9.87
C THR A 138 -0.04 0.81 -8.67
N CYS A 139 -1.29 1.20 -8.91
CA CYS A 139 -2.27 1.40 -7.83
C CYS A 139 -2.46 0.12 -7.00
N LEU A 140 -2.74 -1.01 -7.66
CA LEU A 140 -2.92 -2.30 -6.98
C LEU A 140 -1.68 -2.74 -6.20
N ARG A 141 -0.48 -2.55 -6.77
CA ARG A 141 0.79 -2.81 -6.07
C ARG A 141 0.87 -2.04 -4.76
N ASN A 142 0.51 -0.76 -4.78
CA ASN A 142 0.51 0.09 -3.59
C ASN A 142 -0.54 -0.38 -2.57
N VAL A 143 -1.72 -0.85 -3.02
CA VAL A 143 -2.72 -1.45 -2.12
C VAL A 143 -2.15 -2.69 -1.41
N PHE A 144 -1.55 -3.62 -2.15
CA PHE A 144 -0.95 -4.82 -1.57
C PHE A 144 0.21 -4.48 -0.63
N GLN A 145 1.02 -3.49 -1.00
CA GLN A 145 2.08 -2.93 -0.14
C GLN A 145 1.54 -2.15 1.06
N THR A 146 0.23 -1.89 1.17
CA THR A 146 -0.39 -1.28 2.36
C THR A 146 -0.94 -2.32 3.35
N ILE A 147 -1.17 -3.56 2.91
CA ILE A 147 -1.64 -4.66 3.78
C ILE A 147 -0.58 -5.70 4.18
N ALA A 148 0.45 -5.90 3.35
CA ALA A 148 1.53 -6.88 3.59
C ALA A 148 2.53 -6.43 4.65
#